data_AF-A0A7S0X7S1-F1
#
_entry.id   AF-A0A7S0X7S1-F1
#
_cell.length_a   1.000
_cell.length_b   1.000
_cell.length_c   1.000
_cell.angle_alpha   90.00
_cell.angle_beta   90.00
_cell.angle_gamma   90.00
#
_symmetry.space_group_name_H-M   'P 1'
#
loop_
_entity.id
_entity.type
_entity.pdbx_description
1 polymer ?
#
loop_
_entity_poly.entity_id
_entity_poly.type
_entity_poly.pdbx_seq_one_letter_code
_entity_poly.pdbx_strand_id
1 'polypeptide(L)'
;ISGGGGGGGGARGKGKGKGEDNHARLLERISSEVNRLRFFQGKGKHLKFIQQLEPRIEAVEAKLARAVKSALAAAIRTRSVVALGHCLHAYTAVGRVREAEEAVRTQLVAPAVRAVLKAAPPAAALGAREDLAPLLTSCADAALKACAIELELTRDVQSGLAAQYNLLANAVLAEVDTQLAAARPAAYSPGVPDAFHRNHGAALALVDALEARIVTRASLALFRASPALLSYTKRWNLSVYFTLRFQDIAGSLEAEMDAQGLVQAGQDAAGNQEGGRLTREGEGHGAGDVRFLLAPTAAAWAALRRCWASDVFTAQIADRFVRLTAQIISRYCGWLAAGVDALGS
;
A
#
# COMPACT_ATOMS: atom_id res chain seq x y z
N ILE A 1 46.10 -8.26 53.44
CA ILE A 1 46.93 -7.92 52.26
C ILE A 1 46.14 -8.27 51.02
N SER A 2 45.89 -7.26 50.18
CA SER A 2 45.55 -7.31 48.75
C SER A 2 44.35 -8.18 48.30
N GLY A 3 43.42 -7.70 47.49
CA GLY A 3 43.37 -6.48 46.70
C GLY A 3 42.10 -6.50 45.86
N GLY A 4 41.51 -5.32 45.67
CA GLY A 4 40.32 -5.12 44.86
C GLY A 4 40.61 -4.92 43.37
N GLY A 5 39.50 -4.78 42.64
CA GLY A 5 39.40 -4.40 41.24
C GLY A 5 38.01 -4.87 40.77
N GLY A 6 37.02 -4.03 40.48
CA GLY A 6 37.04 -2.72 39.82
C GLY A 6 36.45 -2.91 38.42
N GLY A 7 35.31 -2.27 38.13
CA GLY A 7 34.68 -2.40 36.80
C GLY A 7 33.38 -1.64 36.61
N GLY A 8 33.40 -0.32 36.85
CA GLY A 8 32.27 0.57 36.55
C GLY A 8 32.08 0.77 35.04
N GLY A 9 30.95 0.29 34.49
CA GLY A 9 30.54 0.50 33.09
C GLY A 9 29.28 1.36 32.89
N GLY A 10 28.55 1.73 33.95
CA GLY A 10 27.19 2.27 33.81
C GLY A 10 27.01 3.79 33.68
N ALA A 11 28.03 4.61 33.97
CA ALA A 11 27.84 6.05 34.16
C ALA A 11 28.00 6.91 32.90
N ARG A 12 28.80 6.48 31.90
CA ARG A 12 29.12 7.29 30.70
C ARG A 12 27.96 7.44 29.71
N GLY A 13 27.00 6.51 29.68
CA GLY A 13 25.85 6.55 28.76
C GLY A 13 24.73 7.49 29.21
N LYS A 14 24.45 7.57 30.52
CA LYS A 14 23.34 8.39 31.08
C LYS A 14 23.56 9.90 30.93
N GLY A 15 24.80 10.37 31.04
CA GLY A 15 25.13 11.79 30.91
C GLY A 15 24.98 12.32 29.46
N LYS A 16 25.32 11.49 28.47
CA LYS A 16 25.23 11.86 27.05
C LYS A 16 23.78 11.94 26.56
N GLY A 17 22.94 10.97 26.93
CA GLY A 17 21.50 10.98 26.58
C GLY A 17 20.76 12.18 27.16
N LYS A 18 21.04 12.56 28.42
CA LYS A 18 20.46 13.76 29.05
C LYS A 18 20.85 15.05 28.33
N GLY A 19 22.08 15.12 27.79
CA GLY A 19 22.53 16.25 26.97
C GLY A 19 21.80 16.37 25.65
N GLU A 20 21.59 15.24 24.96
CA GLU A 20 20.83 15.17 23.70
C GLU A 20 19.35 15.55 23.89
N ASP A 21 18.71 15.06 24.95
CA ASP A 21 17.33 15.41 25.29
C ASP A 21 17.17 16.91 25.59
N ASN A 22 18.10 17.48 26.37
CA ASN A 22 18.10 18.91 26.66
C ASN A 22 18.32 19.76 25.40
N HIS A 23 19.17 19.29 24.48
CA HIS A 23 19.39 19.96 23.21
C HIS A 23 18.13 19.93 22.33
N ALA A 24 17.46 18.78 22.22
CA ALA A 24 16.21 18.64 21.46
C ALA A 24 15.10 19.54 22.03
N ARG A 25 14.96 19.62 23.36
CA ARG A 25 14.04 20.54 24.05
C ARG A 25 14.31 22.00 23.72
N LEU A 26 15.59 22.40 23.73
CA LEU A 26 15.97 23.76 23.38
C LEU A 26 15.61 24.07 21.92
N LEU A 27 15.88 23.14 21.00
CA LEU A 27 15.56 23.30 19.59
C LEU A 27 14.06 23.44 19.33
N GLU A 28 13.22 22.65 20.02
CA GLU A 28 11.75 22.80 19.91
C GLU A 28 11.30 24.20 20.34
N ARG A 29 11.79 24.69 21.48
CA ARG A 29 11.47 26.05 21.95
C ARG A 29 11.90 27.10 20.94
N ILE A 30 13.14 27.01 20.42
CA ILE A 30 13.63 27.93 19.40
C ILE A 30 12.77 27.86 18.13
N SER A 31 12.37 26.66 17.69
CA SER A 31 11.45 26.46 16.56
C SER A 31 10.11 27.15 16.76
N SER A 32 9.54 27.09 17.96
CA SER A 32 8.30 27.79 18.26
C SER A 32 8.44 29.32 18.18
N GLU A 33 9.56 29.87 18.64
CA GLU A 33 9.83 31.32 18.53
C GLU A 33 10.11 31.75 17.09
N VAL A 34 10.85 30.95 16.32
CA VAL A 34 11.08 31.20 14.89
C VAL A 34 9.77 31.19 14.11
N ASN A 35 8.84 30.29 14.43
CA ASN A 35 7.51 30.30 13.82
C ASN A 35 6.73 31.59 14.13
N ARG A 36 6.82 32.09 15.38
CA ARG A 36 6.24 33.40 15.75
C ARG A 36 6.90 34.55 15.00
N LEU A 37 8.23 34.52 14.86
CA LEU A 37 8.96 35.52 14.07
C LEU A 37 8.52 35.52 12.61
N ARG A 38 8.37 34.35 11.96
CA ARG A 38 7.81 34.23 10.61
C ARG A 38 6.42 34.84 10.49
N PHE A 39 5.56 34.61 11.48
CA PHE A 39 4.22 35.19 11.49
C PHE A 39 4.25 36.73 11.54
N PHE A 40 5.10 37.31 12.39
CA PHE A 40 5.25 38.77 12.48
C PHE A 40 5.90 39.37 11.22
N GLN A 41 6.93 38.71 10.68
CA GLN A 41 7.50 39.08 9.38
C GLN A 41 6.40 39.08 8.31
N GLY A 42 5.53 38.07 8.30
CA GLY A 42 4.38 37.96 7.40
C GLY A 42 3.43 39.15 7.47
N LYS A 43 3.12 39.64 8.66
CA LYS A 43 2.27 40.83 8.86
C LYS A 43 2.94 42.14 8.43
N GLY A 44 4.26 42.18 8.47
CA GLY A 44 5.04 43.38 8.24
C GLY A 44 5.79 43.43 6.90
N LYS A 45 5.47 42.54 5.94
CA LYS A 45 6.16 42.40 4.65
C LYS A 45 6.28 43.70 3.83
N HIS A 46 5.38 44.65 4.06
CA HIS A 46 5.36 45.94 3.36
C HIS A 46 6.31 46.99 3.97
N LEU A 47 6.87 46.73 5.16
CA LEU A 47 7.75 47.67 5.85
C LEU A 47 9.20 47.46 5.40
N LYS A 48 9.84 48.52 4.90
CA LYS A 48 11.22 48.46 4.37
C LYS A 48 12.25 47.89 5.36
N PHE A 49 12.08 48.15 6.66
CA PHE A 49 12.99 47.60 7.67
C PHE A 49 12.85 46.07 7.83
N ILE A 50 11.66 45.50 7.62
CA ILE A 50 11.44 44.05 7.70
C ILE A 50 12.04 43.36 6.48
N GLN A 51 11.91 43.96 5.29
CA GLN A 51 12.58 43.48 4.08
C GLN A 51 14.11 43.44 4.23
N GLN A 52 14.70 44.41 4.95
CA GLN A 52 16.13 44.40 5.26
C GLN A 52 16.53 43.30 6.26
N LEU A 53 15.61 42.86 7.13
CA LEU A 53 15.85 41.80 8.11
C LEU A 53 15.60 40.40 7.54
N GLU A 54 14.85 40.28 6.45
CA GLU A 54 14.47 39.01 5.81
C GLU A 54 15.67 38.07 5.53
N PRO A 55 16.80 38.52 4.96
CA PRO A 55 17.96 37.63 4.73
C PRO A 55 18.56 37.08 6.04
N ARG A 56 18.49 37.85 7.12
CA ARG A 56 18.99 37.41 8.44
C ARG A 56 18.06 36.39 9.06
N ILE A 57 16.75 36.57 8.90
CA ILE A 57 15.74 35.61 9.37
C ILE A 57 15.90 34.29 8.63
N GLU A 58 16.00 34.32 7.29
CA GLU A 58 16.25 33.13 6.47
C GLU A 58 17.54 32.39 6.87
N ALA A 59 18.63 33.13 7.15
CA ALA A 59 19.88 32.53 7.61
C ALA A 59 19.74 31.81 8.97
N VAL A 60 18.98 32.39 9.91
CA VAL A 60 18.69 31.77 11.22
C VAL A 60 17.82 30.53 11.03
N GLU A 61 16.81 30.58 10.18
CA GLU A 61 15.95 29.45 9.85
C GLU A 61 16.73 28.31 9.22
N ALA A 62 17.61 28.59 8.25
CA ALA A 62 18.47 27.59 7.64
C ALA A 62 19.45 26.96 8.65
N LYS A 63 19.92 27.73 9.64
CA LYS A 63 20.75 27.21 10.73
C LYS A 63 19.94 26.31 11.66
N LEU A 64 18.74 26.75 12.07
CA LEU A 64 17.84 25.97 12.92
C LEU A 64 17.42 24.66 12.23
N ALA A 65 17.02 24.74 10.97
CA ALA A 65 16.70 23.60 10.12
C ALA A 65 17.78 22.52 10.14
N ARG A 66 19.05 22.92 9.97
CA ARG A 66 20.20 22.00 10.03
C ARG A 66 20.39 21.41 11.43
N ALA A 67 20.22 22.21 12.48
CA ALA A 67 20.35 21.76 13.86
C ALA A 67 19.25 20.74 14.22
N VAL A 68 17.98 21.03 13.89
CA VAL A 68 16.84 20.11 14.10
C VAL A 68 17.02 18.81 13.31
N LYS A 69 17.51 18.89 12.07
CA LYS A 69 17.84 17.69 11.26
C LYS A 69 18.90 16.83 11.91
N SER A 70 19.99 17.44 12.38
CA SER A 70 21.07 16.73 13.08
C SER A 70 20.58 16.09 14.38
N ALA A 71 19.76 16.82 15.15
CA ALA A 71 19.17 16.35 16.39
C ALA A 71 18.22 15.17 16.16
N LEU A 72 17.36 15.22 15.14
CA LEU A 72 16.49 14.10 14.78
C LEU A 72 17.31 12.87 14.39
N ALA A 73 18.34 13.02 13.57
CA ALA A 73 19.21 11.91 13.20
C ALA A 73 19.93 11.31 14.42
N ALA A 74 20.34 12.14 15.39
CA ALA A 74 20.90 11.66 16.66
C ALA A 74 19.86 10.91 17.49
N ALA A 75 18.65 11.46 17.64
CA ALA A 75 17.55 10.86 18.37
C ALA A 75 17.10 9.52 17.77
N ILE A 76 17.09 9.39 16.44
CA ILE A 76 16.84 8.13 15.73
C ILE A 76 17.90 7.09 16.09
N ARG A 77 19.19 7.46 16.07
CA ARG A 77 20.30 6.55 16.40
C ARG A 77 20.28 6.10 17.86
N THR A 78 19.94 6.99 18.78
CA THR A 78 19.91 6.69 20.23
C THR A 78 18.57 6.13 20.69
N ARG A 79 17.56 6.10 19.82
CA ARG A 79 16.17 5.69 20.11
C ARG A 79 15.60 6.39 21.35
N SER A 80 16.01 7.63 21.61
CA SER A 80 15.45 8.43 22.72
C SER A 80 14.06 8.93 22.36
N VAL A 81 13.03 8.39 23.02
CA VAL A 81 11.63 8.78 22.85
C VAL A 81 11.44 10.28 23.12
N VAL A 82 12.11 10.80 24.14
CA VAL A 82 12.02 12.20 24.56
C VAL A 82 12.60 13.11 23.48
N ALA A 83 13.83 12.85 23.03
CA ALA A 83 14.45 13.64 21.97
C ALA A 83 13.68 13.55 20.64
N LEU A 84 13.18 12.37 20.27
CA LEU A 84 12.36 12.17 19.08
C LEU A 84 11.09 13.02 19.15
N GLY A 85 10.36 12.97 20.27
CA GLY A 85 9.16 13.77 20.49
C GLY A 85 9.43 15.26 20.30
N HIS A 86 10.45 15.80 20.97
CA HIS A 86 10.82 17.23 20.84
C HIS A 86 11.25 17.59 19.40
N CYS A 87 11.99 16.71 18.71
CA CYS A 87 12.38 16.95 17.31
C CYS A 87 11.16 16.98 16.38
N LEU A 88 10.20 16.06 16.55
CA LEU A 88 8.98 16.02 15.73
C LEU A 88 8.13 17.28 15.92
N HIS A 89 7.99 17.77 17.16
CA HIS A 89 7.34 19.05 17.44
C HIS A 89 8.09 20.22 16.81
N ALA A 90 9.43 20.22 16.89
CA ALA A 90 10.26 21.23 16.25
C ALA A 90 10.05 21.26 14.72
N TYR A 91 9.92 20.11 14.08
CA TYR A 91 9.64 20.00 12.64
C TYR A 91 8.24 20.49 12.26
N THR A 92 7.23 20.22 13.09
CA THR A 92 5.88 20.77 12.93
C THR A 92 5.90 22.29 13.06
N ALA A 93 6.56 22.82 14.08
CA ALA A 93 6.63 24.27 14.33
C ALA A 93 7.30 25.04 13.17
N VAL A 94 8.32 24.48 12.53
CA VAL A 94 9.00 25.12 11.38
C VAL A 94 8.30 24.81 10.03
N GLY A 95 7.27 23.97 10.03
CA GLY A 95 6.51 23.59 8.83
C GLY A 95 7.29 22.66 7.89
N ARG A 96 8.23 21.86 8.41
CA ARG A 96 9.11 20.97 7.63
C ARG A 96 8.85 19.48 7.87
N VAL A 97 7.59 19.13 8.17
CA VAL A 97 7.13 17.75 8.46
C VAL A 97 7.65 16.73 7.45
N ARG A 98 7.58 17.03 6.14
CA ARG A 98 8.02 16.12 5.07
C ARG A 98 9.47 15.67 5.21
N GLU A 99 10.35 16.53 5.71
CA GLU A 99 11.75 16.17 5.91
C GLU A 99 11.96 15.23 7.10
N ALA A 100 11.11 15.33 8.13
CA ALA A 100 11.12 14.38 9.22
C ALA A 100 10.56 13.02 8.78
N GLU A 101 9.47 12.99 7.99
CA GLU A 101 8.96 11.76 7.39
C GLU A 101 10.02 11.07 6.52
N GLU A 102 10.73 11.84 5.68
CA GLU A 102 11.81 11.34 4.84
C GLU A 102 13.01 10.84 5.66
N ALA A 103 13.33 11.50 6.78
CA ALA A 103 14.37 11.01 7.68
C ALA A 103 14.01 9.66 8.31
N VAL A 104 12.76 9.48 8.74
CA VAL A 104 12.26 8.19 9.26
C VAL A 104 12.28 7.13 8.15
N ARG A 105 11.80 7.48 6.95
CA ARG A 105 11.81 6.62 5.77
C ARG A 105 13.20 6.10 5.46
N THR A 106 14.18 6.99 5.32
CA THR A 106 15.52 6.66 4.86
C THR A 106 16.42 6.02 5.92
N GLN A 107 16.29 6.43 7.19
CA GLN A 107 17.18 5.96 8.26
C GLN A 107 16.66 4.73 9.00
N LEU A 108 15.34 4.49 9.01
CA LEU A 108 14.73 3.37 9.75
C LEU A 108 14.06 2.36 8.83
N VAL A 109 13.12 2.83 7.99
CA VAL A 109 12.29 1.93 7.18
C VAL A 109 13.11 1.31 6.04
N ALA A 110 13.88 2.12 5.32
CA ALA A 110 14.62 1.66 4.15
C ALA A 110 15.64 0.54 4.46
N PRO A 111 16.45 0.63 5.54
CA PRO A 111 17.33 -0.47 5.92
C PRO A 111 16.57 -1.75 6.33
N ALA A 112 15.43 -1.61 7.00
CA ALA A 112 14.62 -2.75 7.45
C ALA A 112 14.01 -3.51 6.26
N VAL A 113 13.38 -2.79 5.32
CA VAL A 113 12.83 -3.39 4.09
C VAL A 113 13.93 -4.05 3.26
N ARG A 114 15.09 -3.38 3.13
CA ARG A 114 16.25 -3.92 2.39
C ARG A 114 16.76 -5.22 2.98
N ALA A 115 16.78 -5.34 4.32
CA ALA A 115 17.21 -6.56 4.99
C ALA A 115 16.28 -7.73 4.68
N VAL A 116 14.95 -7.51 4.67
CA VAL A 116 13.96 -8.52 4.28
C VAL A 116 14.15 -8.94 2.83
N LEU A 117 14.28 -7.98 1.91
CA LEU A 117 14.47 -8.26 0.49
C LEU A 117 15.76 -9.04 0.21
N LYS A 118 16.85 -8.73 0.93
CA LYS A 118 18.13 -9.45 0.81
C LYS A 118 18.03 -10.90 1.32
N ALA A 119 17.19 -11.16 2.31
CA ALA A 119 16.96 -12.50 2.84
C ALA A 119 15.99 -13.33 1.98
N ALA A 120 15.19 -12.69 1.14
CA ALA A 120 14.22 -13.36 0.28
C ALA A 120 14.89 -14.07 -0.91
N PRO A 121 14.30 -15.15 -1.45
CA PRO A 121 14.81 -15.84 -2.63
C PRO A 121 14.92 -14.89 -3.84
N PRO A 122 15.95 -15.00 -4.70
CA PRO A 122 16.12 -14.08 -5.82
C PRO A 122 14.94 -14.15 -6.81
N ALA A 123 14.54 -13.01 -7.37
CA ALA A 123 13.41 -12.91 -8.31
C ALA A 123 13.53 -13.85 -9.52
N ALA A 124 14.76 -14.09 -9.99
CA ALA A 124 15.05 -14.99 -11.10
C ALA A 124 14.60 -16.44 -10.84
N ALA A 125 14.54 -16.89 -9.58
CA ALA A 125 14.13 -18.24 -9.23
C ALA A 125 12.60 -18.43 -9.20
N LEU A 126 11.83 -17.33 -9.11
CA LEU A 126 10.37 -17.37 -8.89
C LEU A 126 9.59 -17.05 -10.18
N GLY A 127 10.15 -16.21 -11.04
CA GLY A 127 9.54 -15.83 -12.32
C GLY A 127 8.22 -15.07 -12.18
N ALA A 128 7.42 -15.05 -13.24
CA ALA A 128 6.16 -14.27 -13.30
C ALA A 128 4.99 -14.87 -12.48
N ARG A 129 5.20 -16.03 -11.83
CA ARG A 129 4.19 -16.72 -11.00
C ARG A 129 4.40 -16.50 -9.51
N GLU A 130 5.35 -15.64 -9.13
CA GLU A 130 5.65 -15.32 -7.74
C GLU A 130 4.39 -14.89 -6.98
N ASP A 131 4.18 -15.51 -5.81
CA ASP A 131 3.25 -15.04 -4.80
C ASP A 131 3.95 -13.98 -3.93
N LEU A 132 3.53 -12.73 -4.10
CA LEU A 132 4.12 -11.57 -3.44
C LEU A 132 3.63 -11.42 -1.99
N ALA A 133 2.52 -12.06 -1.61
CA ALA A 133 1.86 -11.80 -0.32
C ALA A 133 2.76 -12.02 0.91
N PRO A 134 3.53 -13.12 1.02
CA PRO A 134 4.40 -13.34 2.17
C PRO A 134 5.53 -12.31 2.28
N LEU A 135 6.12 -11.95 1.14
CA LEU A 135 7.20 -10.98 1.07
C LEU A 135 6.71 -9.56 1.39
N LEU A 136 5.57 -9.17 0.80
CA LEU A 136 4.92 -7.89 1.07
C LEU A 136 4.61 -7.71 2.55
N THR A 137 4.02 -8.75 3.17
CA THR A 137 3.71 -8.76 4.61
C THR A 137 4.98 -8.64 5.44
N SER A 138 6.01 -9.42 5.12
CA SER A 138 7.31 -9.37 5.84
C SER A 138 7.98 -7.99 5.75
N CYS A 139 7.94 -7.35 4.57
CA CYS A 139 8.46 -6.01 4.37
C CYS A 139 7.67 -4.97 5.18
N ALA A 140 6.33 -5.06 5.17
CA ALA A 140 5.47 -4.16 5.92
C ALA A 140 5.67 -4.30 7.45
N ASP A 141 5.74 -5.51 7.96
CA ASP A 141 5.98 -5.77 9.39
C ASP A 141 7.35 -5.26 9.84
N ALA A 142 8.40 -5.51 9.04
CA ALA A 142 9.74 -4.99 9.32
C ALA A 142 9.76 -3.46 9.30
N ALA A 143 9.09 -2.82 8.34
CA ALA A 143 8.96 -1.38 8.24
C ALA A 143 8.25 -0.78 9.47
N LEU A 144 7.08 -1.32 9.81
CA LEU A 144 6.29 -0.89 10.97
C LEU A 144 7.06 -1.05 12.29
N LYS A 145 7.77 -2.18 12.45
CA LYS A 145 8.60 -2.43 13.63
C LYS A 145 9.77 -1.45 13.73
N ALA A 146 10.40 -1.11 12.61
CA ALA A 146 11.56 -0.22 12.58
C ALA A 146 11.23 1.21 13.03
N CYS A 147 10.02 1.71 12.74
CA CYS A 147 9.58 3.05 13.11
C CYS A 147 8.47 3.06 14.20
N ALA A 148 8.39 2.01 15.03
CA ALA A 148 7.32 1.87 16.02
C ALA A 148 7.23 3.05 17.02
N ILE A 149 8.36 3.53 17.54
CA ILE A 149 8.40 4.68 18.47
C ILE A 149 7.86 5.94 17.80
N GLU A 150 8.27 6.20 16.57
CA GLU A 150 7.81 7.35 15.79
C GLU A 150 6.31 7.25 15.49
N LEU A 151 5.83 6.06 15.15
CA LEU A 151 4.40 5.81 14.96
C LEU A 151 3.61 6.03 16.25
N GLU A 152 4.09 5.59 17.41
CA GLU A 152 3.45 5.83 18.71
C GLU A 152 3.35 7.33 19.00
N LEU A 153 4.47 8.08 18.88
CA LEU A 153 4.51 9.52 19.13
C LEU A 153 3.58 10.30 18.19
N THR A 154 3.57 9.94 16.90
CA THR A 154 2.78 10.61 15.88
C THR A 154 1.34 10.11 15.79
N ARG A 155 0.93 9.09 16.55
CA ARG A 155 -0.47 8.61 16.58
C ARG A 155 -1.17 8.88 17.90
N ASP A 156 -0.41 9.21 18.95
CA ASP A 156 -0.98 9.71 20.19
C ASP A 156 -1.76 11.02 19.93
N VAL A 157 -3.06 10.98 20.23
CA VAL A 157 -3.95 12.14 20.04
C VAL A 157 -3.59 13.26 21.03
N GLN A 158 -3.00 12.93 22.18
CA GLN A 158 -2.59 13.90 23.19
C GLN A 158 -1.28 14.61 22.83
N SER A 159 -0.49 14.07 21.89
CA SER A 159 0.78 14.67 21.48
C SER A 159 0.61 15.87 20.57
N GLY A 160 -0.58 16.09 19.98
CA GLY A 160 -0.78 17.14 18.97
C GLY A 160 -0.13 16.86 17.61
N LEU A 161 0.50 15.68 17.42
CA LEU A 161 1.17 15.28 16.18
C LEU A 161 0.28 14.44 15.25
N ALA A 162 -0.82 13.87 15.75
CA ALA A 162 -1.67 12.88 15.06
C ALA A 162 -2.21 13.28 13.68
N ALA A 163 -2.43 14.57 13.44
CA ALA A 163 -2.90 15.10 12.15
C ALA A 163 -1.81 15.86 11.38
N GLN A 164 -0.58 15.90 11.91
CA GLN A 164 0.54 16.60 11.29
C GLN A 164 1.39 15.66 10.45
N TYR A 165 1.49 14.39 10.85
CA TYR A 165 2.32 13.37 10.21
C TYR A 165 1.49 12.28 9.56
N ASN A 166 2.01 11.71 8.49
CA ASN A 166 1.45 10.54 7.81
C ASN A 166 2.58 9.55 7.48
N LEU A 167 3.23 9.05 8.55
CA LEU A 167 4.34 8.09 8.46
C LEU A 167 3.92 6.76 7.81
N LEU A 168 2.66 6.34 7.98
CA LEU A 168 2.17 5.10 7.35
C LEU A 168 2.18 5.20 5.82
N ALA A 169 1.79 6.34 5.24
CA ALA A 169 1.91 6.52 3.79
C ALA A 169 3.32 6.88 3.36
N ASN A 170 3.89 7.94 3.95
CA ASN A 170 5.05 8.62 3.39
C ASN A 170 6.38 7.95 3.77
N ALA A 171 6.41 7.14 4.83
CA ALA A 171 7.58 6.36 5.20
C ALA A 171 7.37 4.86 4.95
N VAL A 172 6.31 4.26 5.49
CA VAL A 172 6.09 2.81 5.42
C VAL A 172 5.67 2.38 4.02
N LEU A 173 4.48 2.79 3.55
CA LEU A 173 3.95 2.38 2.25
C LEU A 173 4.88 2.81 1.11
N ALA A 174 5.33 4.07 1.11
CA ALA A 174 6.22 4.61 0.08
C ALA A 174 7.52 3.80 -0.06
N GLU A 175 8.12 3.38 1.05
CA GLU A 175 9.40 2.67 1.01
C GLU A 175 9.26 1.19 0.67
N VAL A 176 8.26 0.52 1.26
CA VAL A 176 7.92 -0.86 0.90
C VAL A 176 7.63 -0.95 -0.59
N ASP A 177 6.79 -0.06 -1.11
CA ASP A 177 6.44 0.01 -2.52
C ASP A 177 7.66 0.25 -3.42
N THR A 178 8.48 1.26 -3.08
CA THR A 178 9.65 1.64 -3.90
C THR A 178 10.64 0.49 -4.02
N GLN A 179 11.02 -0.13 -2.90
CA GLN A 179 12.02 -1.20 -2.93
C GLN A 179 11.45 -2.51 -3.50
N LEU A 180 10.20 -2.84 -3.17
CA LEU A 180 9.59 -4.08 -3.65
C LEU A 180 9.34 -4.02 -5.15
N ALA A 181 8.84 -2.90 -5.68
CA ALA A 181 8.65 -2.73 -7.12
C ALA A 181 9.98 -2.78 -7.89
N ALA A 182 11.06 -2.23 -7.32
CA ALA A 182 12.40 -2.32 -7.92
C ALA A 182 12.96 -3.76 -7.87
N ALA A 183 12.73 -4.50 -6.78
CA ALA A 183 13.23 -5.85 -6.61
C ALA A 183 12.40 -6.91 -7.38
N ARG A 184 11.10 -6.68 -7.54
CA ARG A 184 10.11 -7.65 -8.05
C ARG A 184 9.25 -7.08 -9.20
N PRO A 185 9.83 -6.50 -10.27
CA PRO A 185 9.03 -5.85 -11.31
C PRO A 185 8.06 -6.82 -12.02
N ALA A 186 8.44 -8.09 -12.17
CA ALA A 186 7.62 -9.11 -12.82
C ALA A 186 6.32 -9.45 -12.04
N ALA A 187 6.30 -9.26 -10.71
CA ALA A 187 5.15 -9.56 -9.87
C ALA A 187 3.93 -8.65 -10.15
N TYR A 188 4.17 -7.51 -10.80
CA TYR A 188 3.15 -6.53 -11.21
C TYR A 188 2.72 -6.71 -12.67
N SER A 189 3.26 -7.71 -13.39
CA SER A 189 2.93 -7.93 -14.80
C SER A 189 1.57 -8.60 -14.95
N PRO A 190 0.64 -8.03 -15.74
CA PRO A 190 -0.65 -8.66 -16.01
C PRO A 190 -0.52 -9.89 -16.92
N GLY A 191 0.64 -10.15 -17.53
CA GLY A 191 0.86 -11.26 -18.47
C GLY A 191 0.66 -12.66 -17.87
N VAL A 192 0.59 -12.77 -16.54
CA VAL A 192 0.11 -13.95 -15.83
C VAL A 192 -1.10 -13.53 -14.97
N PRO A 193 -2.32 -13.55 -15.51
CA PRO A 193 -3.49 -12.94 -14.86
C PRO A 193 -3.78 -13.47 -13.45
N ASP A 194 -3.63 -14.77 -13.20
CA ASP A 194 -3.88 -15.35 -11.87
C ASP A 194 -2.90 -14.84 -10.82
N ALA A 195 -1.60 -14.80 -11.16
CA ALA A 195 -0.57 -14.28 -10.26
C ALA A 195 -0.76 -12.77 -10.03
N PHE A 196 -1.07 -12.02 -11.09
CA PHE A 196 -1.37 -10.59 -11.00
C PHE A 196 -2.57 -10.31 -10.07
N HIS A 197 -3.67 -11.07 -10.20
CA HIS A 197 -4.85 -10.91 -9.35
C HIS A 197 -4.55 -11.18 -7.88
N ARG A 198 -3.87 -12.30 -7.59
CA ARG A 198 -3.43 -12.63 -6.22
C ARG A 198 -2.54 -11.54 -5.61
N ASN A 199 -1.54 -11.09 -6.36
CA ASN A 199 -0.60 -10.06 -5.90
C ASN A 199 -1.30 -8.70 -5.71
N HIS A 200 -2.26 -8.37 -6.58
CA HIS A 200 -3.09 -7.17 -6.43
C HIS A 200 -3.98 -7.26 -5.18
N GLY A 201 -4.59 -8.41 -4.92
CA GLY A 201 -5.36 -8.66 -3.70
C GLY A 201 -4.51 -8.49 -2.44
N ALA A 202 -3.29 -9.03 -2.43
CA ALA A 202 -2.34 -8.84 -1.34
C ALA A 202 -1.96 -7.35 -1.14
N ALA A 203 -1.82 -6.60 -2.24
CA ALA A 203 -1.57 -5.17 -2.19
C ALA A 203 -2.72 -4.39 -1.55
N LEU A 204 -3.98 -4.74 -1.85
CA LEU A 204 -5.14 -4.13 -1.22
C LEU A 204 -5.23 -4.48 0.27
N ALA A 205 -5.00 -5.75 0.62
CA ALA A 205 -4.95 -6.18 2.02
C ALA A 205 -3.90 -5.42 2.84
N LEU A 206 -2.74 -5.07 2.26
CA LEU A 206 -1.77 -4.21 2.93
C LEU A 206 -2.33 -2.81 3.18
N VAL A 207 -3.00 -2.21 2.20
CA VAL A 207 -3.62 -0.88 2.37
C VAL A 207 -4.65 -0.93 3.50
N ASP A 208 -5.52 -1.94 3.52
CA ASP A 208 -6.52 -2.14 4.58
C ASP A 208 -5.85 -2.32 5.95
N ALA A 209 -4.76 -3.08 6.03
CA ALA A 209 -4.00 -3.28 7.27
C ALA A 209 -3.33 -2.00 7.78
N LEU A 210 -2.91 -1.09 6.88
CA LEU A 210 -2.38 0.22 7.24
C LEU A 210 -3.50 1.17 7.66
N GLU A 211 -4.62 1.21 6.94
CA GLU A 211 -5.79 2.02 7.30
C GLU A 211 -6.37 1.63 8.66
N ALA A 212 -6.41 0.34 8.99
CA ALA A 212 -6.85 -0.16 10.29
C ALA A 212 -6.00 0.34 11.48
N ARG A 213 -4.78 0.84 11.22
CA ARG A 213 -3.91 1.46 12.24
C ARG A 213 -4.17 2.96 12.40
N ILE A 214 -4.97 3.57 11.54
CA ILE A 214 -5.24 5.01 11.59
C ILE A 214 -6.35 5.30 12.59
N VAL A 215 -6.09 6.21 13.53
CA VAL A 215 -7.00 6.48 14.66
C VAL A 215 -8.02 7.57 14.35
N THR A 216 -7.62 8.63 13.63
CA THR A 216 -8.48 9.79 13.39
C THR A 216 -8.94 9.89 11.93
N ARG A 217 -10.14 10.44 11.71
CA ARG A 217 -10.68 10.70 10.36
C ARG A 217 -9.79 11.66 9.55
N ALA A 218 -9.17 12.64 10.20
CA ALA A 218 -8.26 13.58 9.54
C ALA A 218 -7.01 12.88 9.01
N SER A 219 -6.38 12.04 9.84
CA SER A 219 -5.22 11.23 9.45
C SER A 219 -5.58 10.24 8.33
N LEU A 220 -6.80 9.68 8.34
CA LEU A 220 -7.27 8.77 7.29
C LEU A 220 -7.44 9.50 5.96
N ALA A 221 -8.01 10.70 5.98
CA ALA A 221 -8.11 11.53 4.78
C ALA A 221 -6.72 11.89 4.22
N LEU A 222 -5.76 12.21 5.08
CA LEU A 222 -4.37 12.45 4.67
C LEU A 222 -3.70 11.21 4.07
N PHE A 223 -3.96 10.02 4.61
CA PHE A 223 -3.48 8.75 4.07
C PHE A 223 -4.04 8.47 2.68
N ARG A 224 -5.37 8.56 2.53
CA ARG A 224 -6.06 8.30 1.26
C ARG A 224 -5.72 9.30 0.16
N ALA A 225 -5.44 10.55 0.51
CA ALA A 225 -4.99 11.59 -0.41
C ALA A 225 -3.47 11.58 -0.66
N SER A 226 -2.72 10.65 -0.06
CA SER A 226 -1.26 10.68 -0.12
C SER A 226 -0.73 10.34 -1.53
N PRO A 227 0.34 11.01 -2.00
CA PRO A 227 1.00 10.65 -3.25
C PRO A 227 1.53 9.21 -3.26
N ALA A 228 1.92 8.70 -2.07
CA ALA A 228 2.39 7.32 -1.91
C ALA A 228 1.31 6.30 -2.26
N LEU A 229 0.09 6.44 -1.69
CA LEU A 229 -1.02 5.53 -2.00
C LEU A 229 -1.46 5.66 -3.46
N LEU A 230 -1.54 6.88 -3.99
CA LEU A 230 -1.89 7.09 -5.40
C LEU A 230 -0.89 6.42 -6.35
N SER A 231 0.41 6.48 -6.03
CA SER A 231 1.46 5.83 -6.82
C SER A 231 1.39 4.32 -6.70
N TYR A 232 1.15 3.81 -5.48
CA TYR A 232 0.96 2.39 -5.17
C TYR A 232 -0.18 1.77 -5.99
N THR A 233 -1.35 2.41 -6.01
CA THR A 233 -2.51 1.94 -6.76
C THR A 233 -2.27 1.96 -8.27
N LYS A 234 -1.60 3.00 -8.79
CA LYS A 234 -1.31 3.15 -10.23
C LYS A 234 -0.38 2.08 -10.81
N ARG A 235 0.34 1.31 -9.99
CA ARG A 235 1.21 0.22 -10.47
C ARG A 235 0.44 -0.93 -11.08
N TRP A 236 -0.81 -1.11 -10.66
CA TRP A 236 -1.66 -2.20 -11.11
C TRP A 236 -2.40 -1.81 -12.37
N ASN A 237 -1.92 -2.29 -13.53
CA ASN A 237 -2.58 -2.06 -14.80
C ASN A 237 -3.82 -2.96 -14.95
N LEU A 238 -4.89 -2.58 -14.23
CA LEU A 238 -6.17 -3.29 -14.25
C LEU A 238 -6.82 -3.29 -15.64
N SER A 239 -6.45 -2.34 -16.51
CA SER A 239 -6.99 -2.30 -17.86
C SER A 239 -6.46 -3.46 -18.70
N VAL A 240 -5.14 -3.69 -18.70
CA VAL A 240 -4.54 -4.83 -19.42
C VAL A 240 -4.96 -6.16 -18.81
N TYR A 241 -5.02 -6.23 -17.47
CA TYR A 241 -5.57 -7.38 -16.77
C TYR A 241 -6.98 -7.74 -17.26
N PHE A 242 -7.88 -6.73 -17.31
CA PHE A 242 -9.24 -6.94 -17.80
C PHE A 242 -9.26 -7.39 -19.26
N THR A 243 -8.42 -6.83 -20.14
CA THR A 243 -8.35 -7.27 -21.54
C THR A 243 -8.00 -8.76 -21.66
N LEU A 244 -7.02 -9.23 -20.88
CA LEU A 244 -6.63 -10.64 -20.88
C LEU A 244 -7.75 -11.54 -20.33
N ARG A 245 -8.40 -11.12 -19.24
CA ARG A 245 -9.57 -11.85 -18.69
C ARG A 245 -10.77 -11.85 -19.63
N PHE A 246 -11.02 -10.74 -20.32
CA PHE A 246 -12.06 -10.66 -21.34
C PHE A 246 -11.81 -11.66 -22.45
N GLN A 247 -10.58 -11.73 -22.98
CA GLN A 247 -10.23 -12.68 -24.05
C GLN A 247 -10.36 -14.13 -23.60
N ASP A 248 -9.92 -14.45 -22.38
CA ASP A 248 -10.05 -15.79 -21.79
C ASP A 248 -11.54 -16.20 -21.64
N ILE A 249 -12.35 -15.32 -21.06
CA ILE A 249 -13.77 -15.58 -20.78
C ILE A 249 -14.61 -15.60 -22.07
N ALA A 250 -14.55 -14.51 -22.85
CA ALA A 250 -15.37 -14.37 -24.04
C ALA A 250 -14.86 -15.26 -25.19
N GLY A 251 -13.54 -15.46 -25.32
CA GLY A 251 -12.98 -16.33 -26.35
C GLY A 251 -13.43 -17.78 -26.19
N SER A 252 -13.49 -18.29 -24.95
CA SER A 252 -14.01 -19.63 -24.66
C SER A 252 -15.49 -19.76 -25.04
N LEU A 253 -16.28 -18.71 -24.83
CA LEU A 253 -17.69 -18.68 -25.22
C LEU A 253 -17.86 -18.66 -26.75
N GLU A 254 -17.17 -17.75 -27.44
CA GLU A 254 -17.29 -17.60 -28.90
C GLU A 254 -16.84 -18.88 -29.64
N ALA A 255 -15.81 -19.57 -29.14
CA ALA A 255 -15.36 -20.84 -29.73
C ALA A 255 -16.48 -21.91 -29.75
N GLU A 256 -17.29 -21.99 -28.69
CA GLU A 256 -18.42 -22.92 -28.60
C GLU A 256 -19.62 -22.46 -29.44
N MET A 257 -19.86 -21.14 -29.52
CA MET A 257 -21.00 -20.57 -30.25
C MET A 257 -20.82 -20.59 -31.77
N ASP A 258 -19.58 -20.47 -32.24
CA ASP A 258 -19.23 -20.50 -33.66
C ASP A 258 -18.92 -21.93 -34.17
N ALA A 259 -18.93 -22.92 -33.27
CA ALA A 259 -18.80 -24.32 -33.64
C ALA A 259 -19.93 -24.75 -34.60
N GLN A 260 -19.57 -25.54 -35.62
CA GLN A 260 -20.55 -26.01 -36.60
C GLN A 260 -21.46 -27.08 -36.00
N GLY A 261 -22.76 -26.76 -35.88
CA GLY A 261 -23.81 -27.67 -35.44
C GLY A 261 -24.10 -27.60 -33.94
N LEU A 262 -25.21 -28.22 -33.53
CA LEU A 262 -25.60 -28.31 -32.13
C LEU A 262 -24.81 -29.42 -31.44
N VAL A 263 -23.78 -29.04 -30.68
CA VAL A 263 -22.97 -29.97 -29.90
C VAL A 263 -23.60 -30.18 -28.52
N GLN A 264 -23.75 -31.44 -28.12
CA GLN A 264 -24.16 -31.77 -26.75
C GLN A 264 -23.08 -31.32 -25.77
N ALA A 265 -23.49 -30.72 -24.65
CA ALA A 265 -22.54 -30.41 -23.59
C ALA A 265 -21.89 -31.72 -23.12
N GLY A 266 -20.58 -31.85 -23.30
CA GLY A 266 -19.83 -33.03 -22.88
C GLY A 266 -19.90 -33.22 -21.37
N GLN A 267 -20.06 -34.46 -20.91
CA GLN A 267 -19.95 -34.82 -19.49
C GLN A 267 -18.53 -34.57 -18.93
N ASP A 268 -17.54 -34.41 -19.81
CA ASP A 268 -16.11 -34.32 -19.49
C ASP A 268 -15.54 -32.89 -19.53
N ALA A 269 -16.37 -31.85 -19.70
CA ALA A 269 -15.96 -30.46 -19.43
C ALA A 269 -15.71 -30.19 -17.93
N ALA A 270 -15.76 -31.24 -17.09
CA ALA A 270 -15.25 -31.30 -15.73
C ALA A 270 -13.73 -31.61 -15.64
N GLY A 271 -13.06 -31.83 -16.78
CA GLY A 271 -11.61 -32.02 -16.84
C GLY A 271 -10.86 -30.69 -16.77
N ASN A 272 -10.27 -30.40 -15.60
CA ASN A 272 -9.24 -29.38 -15.33
C ASN A 272 -9.60 -27.94 -14.97
N GLN A 273 -10.84 -27.64 -14.59
CA GLN A 273 -11.06 -26.48 -13.71
C GLN A 273 -12.02 -26.89 -12.61
N GLU A 274 -11.66 -26.61 -11.35
CA GLU A 274 -12.49 -26.75 -10.15
C GLU A 274 -13.71 -25.81 -10.26
N GLY A 275 -14.60 -26.11 -11.19
CA GLY A 275 -15.76 -25.35 -11.55
C GLY A 275 -16.95 -25.85 -10.75
N GLY A 276 -17.16 -25.26 -9.59
CA GLY A 276 -18.49 -24.71 -9.40
C GLY A 276 -19.31 -25.13 -8.19
N ARG A 277 -18.77 -25.02 -6.97
CA ARG A 277 -19.60 -25.07 -5.75
C ARG A 277 -20.47 -23.81 -5.64
N LEU A 278 -21.79 -23.95 -5.78
CA LEU A 278 -22.75 -22.97 -5.24
C LEU A 278 -23.08 -23.41 -3.82
N THR A 279 -22.46 -22.79 -2.82
CA THR A 279 -22.90 -22.96 -1.43
C THR A 279 -24.07 -22.01 -1.18
N ARG A 280 -25.28 -22.55 -1.20
CA ARG A 280 -26.37 -22.00 -0.37
C ARG A 280 -26.14 -22.60 1.01
N GLU A 281 -25.69 -21.78 1.96
CA GLU A 281 -25.64 -22.20 3.37
C GLU A 281 -27.07 -22.46 3.83
N GLY A 282 -27.33 -23.70 4.23
CA GLY A 282 -28.64 -24.15 4.70
C GLY A 282 -29.20 -25.28 3.85
N GLU A 283 -29.22 -26.46 4.46
CA GLU A 283 -29.90 -27.70 4.05
C GLU A 283 -29.06 -28.66 3.19
N GLY A 284 -28.50 -29.65 3.87
CA GLY A 284 -27.81 -30.77 3.25
C GLY A 284 -28.79 -31.67 2.53
N HIS A 285 -28.82 -31.58 1.19
CA HIS A 285 -29.09 -32.64 0.23
C HIS A 285 -28.21 -32.33 -0.99
N GLY A 286 -27.57 -33.35 -1.59
CA GLY A 286 -26.47 -33.21 -2.56
C GLY A 286 -26.69 -32.12 -3.63
N ALA A 287 -25.72 -31.20 -3.72
CA ALA A 287 -25.72 -30.10 -4.68
C ALA A 287 -25.80 -30.64 -6.12
N GLY A 288 -26.94 -30.42 -6.77
CA GLY A 288 -27.16 -30.82 -8.16
C GLY A 288 -26.33 -29.96 -9.10
N ASP A 289 -25.44 -30.61 -9.84
CA ASP A 289 -24.70 -30.03 -10.95
C ASP A 289 -25.72 -29.54 -12.01
N VAL A 290 -25.70 -28.25 -12.37
CA VAL A 290 -26.61 -27.74 -13.41
C VAL A 290 -26.12 -28.26 -14.75
N ARG A 291 -26.79 -29.32 -15.23
CA ARG A 291 -26.47 -29.93 -16.52
C ARG A 291 -27.21 -29.20 -17.63
N PHE A 292 -26.45 -28.63 -18.54
CA PHE A 292 -26.97 -28.07 -19.78
C PHE A 292 -26.93 -29.12 -20.88
N LEU A 293 -27.87 -29.07 -21.81
CA LEU A 293 -27.89 -29.99 -22.96
C LEU A 293 -26.96 -29.52 -24.09
N LEU A 294 -26.84 -28.21 -24.30
CA LEU A 294 -26.09 -27.61 -25.39
C LEU A 294 -24.77 -27.03 -24.86
N ALA A 295 -23.66 -27.33 -25.56
CA ALA A 295 -22.34 -26.81 -25.19
C ALA A 295 -22.30 -25.27 -25.14
N PRO A 296 -22.92 -24.52 -26.08
CA PRO A 296 -23.03 -23.06 -25.99
C PRO A 296 -23.72 -22.54 -24.73
N THR A 297 -24.75 -23.24 -24.23
CA THR A 297 -25.41 -22.87 -22.97
C THR A 297 -24.50 -23.09 -21.77
N ALA A 298 -23.79 -24.23 -21.75
CA ALA A 298 -22.82 -24.53 -20.69
C ALA A 298 -21.69 -23.49 -20.67
N ALA A 299 -21.16 -23.14 -21.85
CA ALA A 299 -20.12 -22.13 -22.01
C ALA A 299 -20.57 -20.74 -21.56
N ALA A 300 -21.79 -20.33 -21.93
CA ALA A 300 -22.35 -19.05 -21.48
C ALA A 300 -22.48 -18.99 -19.95
N TRP A 301 -22.97 -20.07 -19.32
CA TRP A 301 -23.04 -20.17 -17.86
C TRP A 301 -21.66 -20.14 -17.20
N ALA A 302 -20.70 -20.89 -17.73
CA ALA A 302 -19.32 -20.89 -17.25
C ALA A 302 -18.69 -19.50 -17.34
N ALA A 303 -18.86 -18.80 -18.47
CA ALA A 303 -18.36 -17.45 -18.68
C ALA A 303 -18.98 -16.44 -17.70
N LEU A 304 -20.29 -16.53 -17.45
CA LEU A 304 -20.97 -15.71 -16.43
C LEU A 304 -20.39 -15.96 -15.05
N ARG A 305 -20.23 -17.22 -14.64
CA ARG A 305 -19.62 -17.56 -13.33
C ARG A 305 -18.19 -17.05 -13.23
N ARG A 306 -17.40 -17.18 -14.31
CA ARG A 306 -16.00 -16.76 -14.35
C ARG A 306 -15.85 -15.25 -14.15
N CYS A 307 -16.77 -14.43 -14.64
CA CYS A 307 -16.77 -12.98 -14.43
C CYS A 307 -16.82 -12.57 -12.94
N TRP A 308 -17.45 -13.41 -12.11
CA TRP A 308 -17.71 -13.13 -10.69
C TRP A 308 -16.94 -14.06 -9.75
N ALA A 309 -16.02 -14.87 -10.30
CA ALA A 309 -15.18 -15.75 -9.50
C ALA A 309 -14.20 -14.93 -8.65
N SER A 310 -13.96 -15.37 -7.41
CA SER A 310 -13.14 -14.62 -6.44
C SER A 310 -11.68 -14.44 -6.86
N ASP A 311 -11.17 -15.28 -7.76
CA ASP A 311 -9.82 -15.25 -8.34
C ASP A 311 -9.73 -14.45 -9.67
N VAL A 312 -10.84 -13.85 -10.10
CA VAL A 312 -10.93 -12.99 -11.30
C VAL A 312 -11.49 -11.62 -11.00
N PHE A 313 -12.57 -11.57 -10.22
CA PHE A 313 -13.27 -10.34 -9.95
C PHE A 313 -12.42 -9.42 -9.08
N THR A 314 -12.40 -8.13 -9.45
CA THR A 314 -11.78 -7.06 -8.67
C THR A 314 -12.73 -5.86 -8.66
N ALA A 315 -13.10 -5.39 -7.47
CA ALA A 315 -14.10 -4.33 -7.30
C ALA A 315 -13.74 -3.01 -8.01
N GLN A 316 -12.45 -2.70 -8.15
CA GLN A 316 -11.97 -1.46 -8.82
C GLN A 316 -12.32 -1.37 -10.31
N ILE A 317 -12.66 -2.48 -10.95
CA ILE A 317 -13.09 -2.55 -12.35
C ILE A 317 -14.42 -3.28 -12.49
N ALA A 318 -15.26 -3.22 -11.45
CA ALA A 318 -16.56 -3.90 -11.41
C ALA A 318 -17.48 -3.46 -12.57
N ASP A 319 -17.43 -2.19 -12.97
CA ASP A 319 -18.15 -1.64 -14.13
C ASP A 319 -17.87 -2.44 -15.41
N ARG A 320 -16.62 -2.86 -15.61
CA ARG A 320 -16.20 -3.64 -16.78
C ARG A 320 -16.71 -5.08 -16.73
N PHE A 321 -16.70 -5.70 -15.56
CA PHE A 321 -17.27 -7.05 -15.37
C PHE A 321 -18.80 -7.08 -15.49
N VAL A 322 -19.49 -6.05 -15.00
CA VAL A 322 -20.94 -5.87 -15.23
C VAL A 322 -21.22 -5.77 -16.74
N ARG A 323 -20.45 -4.96 -17.46
CA ARG A 323 -20.59 -4.83 -18.91
C ARG A 323 -20.36 -6.16 -19.63
N LEU A 324 -19.30 -6.90 -19.29
CA LEU A 324 -19.02 -8.21 -19.85
C LEU A 324 -20.15 -9.20 -19.59
N THR A 325 -20.70 -9.21 -18.37
CA THR A 325 -21.87 -10.04 -18.01
C THR A 325 -23.05 -9.75 -18.94
N ALA A 326 -23.38 -8.47 -19.17
CA ALA A 326 -24.45 -8.08 -20.08
C ALA A 326 -24.15 -8.46 -21.55
N GLN A 327 -22.89 -8.36 -21.97
CA GLN A 327 -22.46 -8.77 -23.32
C GLN A 327 -22.62 -10.28 -23.52
N ILE A 328 -22.23 -11.11 -22.55
CA ILE A 328 -22.41 -12.57 -22.60
C ILE A 328 -23.89 -12.93 -22.73
N ILE A 329 -24.75 -12.32 -21.91
CA ILE A 329 -26.20 -12.56 -21.98
C ILE A 329 -26.75 -12.16 -23.34
N SER A 330 -26.42 -10.96 -23.83
CA SER A 330 -26.88 -10.46 -25.13
C SER A 330 -26.45 -11.37 -26.27
N ARG A 331 -25.17 -11.79 -26.28
CA ARG A 331 -24.61 -12.69 -27.28
C ARG A 331 -25.31 -14.05 -27.28
N TYR A 332 -25.52 -14.63 -26.10
CA TYR A 332 -26.23 -15.90 -25.94
C TYR A 332 -27.69 -15.83 -26.39
N CYS A 333 -28.42 -14.77 -26.03
CA CYS A 333 -29.79 -14.54 -26.49
C CYS A 333 -29.86 -14.40 -28.02
N GLY A 334 -28.92 -13.68 -28.64
CA GLY A 334 -28.86 -13.53 -30.09
C GLY A 334 -28.63 -14.86 -30.81
N TRP A 335 -27.76 -15.71 -30.26
CA TRP A 335 -27.53 -17.06 -30.78
C TRP A 335 -28.75 -17.98 -30.64
N LEU A 336 -29.45 -17.92 -29.50
CA LEU A 336 -30.72 -18.64 -29.32
C LEU A 336 -31.78 -18.20 -30.33
N ALA A 337 -31.95 -16.89 -30.53
CA ALA A 337 -32.90 -16.37 -31.50
C ALA A 337 -32.58 -16.86 -32.91
N ALA A 338 -31.32 -16.75 -33.34
CA ALA A 338 -30.89 -17.24 -34.65
C ALA A 338 -31.10 -18.75 -34.82
N GLY A 339 -30.87 -19.55 -33.77
CA GLY A 339 -31.12 -20.99 -33.80
C GLY A 339 -32.60 -21.35 -33.87
N VAL A 340 -33.46 -20.62 -33.17
CA VAL A 340 -34.93 -20.81 -33.22
C VAL A 340 -35.49 -20.41 -34.58
N ASP A 341 -35.05 -19.27 -35.13
CA ASP A 341 -35.48 -18.80 -36.45
C ASP A 341 -35.11 -19.83 -37.54
N ALA A 342 -33.93 -20.44 -37.46
CA ALA A 342 -33.50 -21.48 -38.38
C ALA A 342 -34.27 -22.81 -38.27
N LEU A 343 -34.95 -23.06 -37.15
CA LEU A 343 -35.82 -24.24 -36.97
C LEU A 343 -37.27 -23.97 -37.41
N GLY A 344 -37.68 -22.70 -37.46
CA GLY A 344 -39.02 -22.26 -37.84
C GLY A 344 -39.20 -22.00 -39.35
N SER A 345 -38.10 -21.97 -40.11
CA SER A 345 -38.06 -21.89 -41.58
C SER A 345 -37.89 -23.25 -42.23
#